data_AF-A0A1M6VI53-F1
#
_entry.id   AF-A0A1M6VI53-F1
#
_cell.length_a   1.000
_cell.length_b   1.000
_cell.length_c   1.000
_cell.angle_alpha   90.00
_cell.angle_beta   90.00
_cell.angle_gamma   90.00
#
_symmetry.space_group_name_H-M   'P 1'
#
loop_
_entity.id
_entity.type
_entity.pdbx_description
1 polymer ?
#
loop_
_entity_poly.entity_id
_entity_poly.type
_entity_poly.pdbx_seq_one_letter_code
_entity_poly.pdbx_strand_id
1 'polypeptide(L)'
;MYRTNKIIATLVASFMIGSIGWMPCSEAASRMEIAQISVNQKGSNFKYWQKGSAVLAQLRDYVQKVTNPKDKDFIPVRDRIAVFDVDGTLVCETAPFCFDFLMMVDRALYDSSYTASARDAQNAKDVEMDIYAHKVTNDTRIKTCESHASVFAGMTLVLCQDLVQHKMRNFNYFQLTNRDSLATLAL
;
A
#
# COMPACT_ATOMS: atom_id res chain seq x y z
N MET A 1 36.02 60.51 21.45
CA MET A 1 37.21 59.79 20.93
C MET A 1 37.08 58.32 21.29
N TYR A 2 37.18 57.45 20.27
CA TYR A 2 37.62 56.03 20.30
C TYR A 2 38.71 55.80 21.38
N ARG A 3 38.91 54.68 22.10
CA ARG A 3 38.93 53.23 21.81
C ARG A 3 39.35 52.57 23.15
N THR A 4 38.85 51.40 23.57
CA THR A 4 39.71 50.18 23.57
C THR A 4 38.87 48.90 23.67
N ASN A 5 39.23 47.97 22.79
CA ASN A 5 38.66 46.65 22.57
C ASN A 5 39.15 45.58 23.56
N LYS A 6 38.38 44.48 23.53
CA LYS A 6 38.75 43.06 23.76
C LYS A 6 38.60 42.58 25.20
N ILE A 7 37.61 41.71 25.43
CA ILE A 7 37.74 40.47 26.19
C ILE A 7 36.44 39.62 25.96
N ILE A 8 36.66 38.37 25.54
CA ILE A 8 35.74 37.20 25.44
C ILE A 8 34.77 37.13 24.26
N ALA A 9 35.31 36.75 23.11
CA ALA A 9 34.65 35.77 22.25
C ALA A 9 34.77 34.38 22.91
N THR A 10 33.82 33.49 22.59
CA THR A 10 33.72 32.05 22.94
C THR A 10 32.79 31.73 24.12
N LEU A 11 31.47 31.65 23.86
CA LEU A 11 30.51 30.73 24.51
C LEU A 11 29.06 30.90 23.95
N VAL A 12 28.88 30.84 22.63
CA VAL A 12 27.53 30.65 22.03
C VAL A 12 27.61 29.64 20.87
N ALA A 13 28.35 28.55 21.06
CA ALA A 13 28.51 27.48 20.07
C ALA A 13 28.04 26.11 20.61
N SER A 14 27.14 26.09 21.60
CA SER A 14 26.66 24.85 22.22
C SER A 14 25.18 24.93 22.59
N PHE A 15 24.29 25.18 21.63
CA PHE A 15 22.85 24.92 21.83
C PHE A 15 22.07 24.74 20.50
N MET A 16 22.69 24.11 19.49
CA MET A 16 22.01 23.80 18.21
C MET A 16 22.19 22.33 17.78
N ILE A 17 22.43 21.43 18.73
CA ILE A 17 22.43 19.97 18.50
C ILE A 17 21.53 19.37 19.58
N GLY A 18 20.23 19.46 19.39
CA GLY A 18 19.28 19.01 20.41
C GLY A 18 17.81 19.18 20.02
N SER A 19 17.49 19.06 18.74
CA SER A 19 16.10 19.05 18.28
C SER A 19 16.01 18.53 16.84
N ILE A 20 16.63 17.37 16.58
CA ILE A 20 16.00 16.43 15.65
C ILE A 20 14.83 15.86 16.44
N GLY A 21 13.78 16.67 16.53
CA GLY A 21 12.52 16.25 17.12
C GLY A 21 12.09 14.99 16.39
N TRP A 22 11.72 13.98 17.18
CA TRP A 22 10.79 12.93 16.79
C TRP A 22 9.87 13.46 15.69
N MET A 23 10.14 13.14 14.42
CA MET A 23 9.09 13.25 13.43
C MET A 23 8.13 12.13 13.82
N PRO A 24 6.92 12.42 14.30
CA PRO A 24 5.94 11.38 14.47
C PRO A 24 5.82 10.71 13.10
N CYS A 25 6.14 9.42 13.04
CA CYS A 25 5.71 8.60 11.93
C CYS A 25 4.20 8.84 11.85
N SER A 26 3.71 9.42 10.75
CA SER A 26 2.27 9.61 10.59
C SER A 26 1.66 8.22 10.63
N GLU A 27 0.96 7.90 11.72
CA GLU A 27 0.18 6.66 11.77
C GLU A 27 -0.79 6.67 10.59
N ALA A 28 -0.89 5.54 9.91
CA ALA A 28 -1.88 5.37 8.86
C ALA A 28 -3.27 5.53 9.47
N ALA A 29 -4.19 6.17 8.73
CA ALA A 29 -5.57 6.29 9.17
C ALA A 29 -6.16 4.90 9.49
N SER A 30 -6.93 4.79 10.57
CA SER A 30 -7.60 3.54 10.93
C SER A 30 -8.57 3.10 9.84
N ARG A 31 -8.90 1.79 9.78
CA ARG A 31 -9.89 1.27 8.83
C ARG A 31 -11.24 1.97 8.94
N MET A 32 -11.66 2.34 10.16
CA MET A 32 -12.88 3.12 10.38
C MET A 32 -12.76 4.51 9.76
N GLU A 33 -11.66 5.22 10.00
CA GLU A 33 -11.43 6.53 9.40
C GLU A 33 -11.39 6.46 7.87
N ILE A 34 -10.75 5.43 7.30
CA ILE A 34 -10.72 5.20 5.84
C ILE A 34 -12.12 4.90 5.31
N ALA A 35 -12.90 4.05 5.99
CA ALA A 35 -14.26 3.71 5.58
C ALA A 35 -15.22 4.91 5.59
N GLN A 36 -14.94 5.93 6.41
CA GLN A 36 -15.70 7.18 6.43
C GLN A 36 -15.24 8.20 5.39
N ILE A 37 -14.17 7.92 4.61
CA ILE A 37 -13.74 8.79 3.51
C ILE A 37 -14.78 8.71 2.40
N SER A 38 -15.68 9.69 2.35
CA SER A 38 -16.52 9.94 1.19
C SER A 38 -15.84 10.95 0.27
N VAL A 39 -15.60 10.55 -0.98
CA VAL A 39 -15.13 11.49 -2.01
C VAL A 39 -16.37 12.19 -2.57
N ASN A 40 -16.43 13.51 -2.43
CA ASN A 40 -17.48 14.30 -3.07
C ASN A 40 -17.40 14.12 -4.59
N GLN A 41 -18.54 13.99 -5.28
CA GLN A 41 -18.61 13.94 -6.74
C GLN A 41 -17.97 15.15 -7.43
N LYS A 42 -17.83 16.28 -6.74
CA LYS A 42 -17.10 17.48 -7.20
C LYS A 42 -15.58 17.38 -7.04
N GLY A 43 -15.05 16.26 -6.56
CA GLY A 43 -13.64 16.03 -6.31
C GLY A 43 -13.23 16.18 -4.84
N SER A 44 -12.02 15.71 -4.54
CA SER A 44 -11.40 15.77 -3.21
C SER A 44 -10.68 17.10 -2.99
N ASN A 45 -10.56 17.53 -1.73
CA ASN A 45 -9.69 18.64 -1.32
C ASN A 45 -8.21 18.24 -1.21
N PHE A 46 -7.85 17.02 -1.65
CA PHE A 46 -6.50 16.45 -1.56
C PHE A 46 -5.95 16.42 -0.12
N LYS A 47 -6.82 16.27 0.89
CA LYS A 47 -6.45 16.27 2.33
C LYS A 47 -5.30 15.32 2.68
N TYR A 48 -5.23 14.16 2.02
CA TYR A 48 -4.23 13.13 2.31
C TYR A 48 -2.93 13.26 1.49
N TRP A 49 -2.82 14.30 0.67
CA TRP A 49 -1.55 14.61 0.02
C TRP A 49 -0.63 15.35 0.97
N GLN A 50 0.67 15.06 0.88
CA GLN A 50 1.68 15.75 1.69
C GLN A 50 1.58 17.27 1.51
N LYS A 51 1.59 18.00 2.63
CA LYS A 51 1.58 19.47 2.64
C LYS A 51 2.77 20.00 1.84
N GLY A 52 2.51 20.88 0.86
CA GLY A 52 3.55 21.42 -0.02
C GLY A 52 4.08 20.43 -1.06
N SER A 53 3.35 19.35 -1.36
CA SER A 53 3.74 18.39 -2.41
C SER A 53 3.93 19.07 -3.77
N ALA A 54 5.18 19.06 -4.26
CA ALA A 54 5.52 19.54 -5.60
C ALA A 54 4.81 18.72 -6.69
N VAL A 55 4.65 17.41 -6.48
CA VAL A 55 3.94 16.52 -7.40
C VAL A 55 2.47 16.92 -7.52
N LEU A 56 1.81 17.23 -6.40
CA LEU A 56 0.42 17.70 -6.43
C LEU A 56 0.27 19.02 -7.18
N ALA A 57 1.22 19.95 -6.97
CA ALA A 57 1.22 21.22 -7.69
C ALA A 57 1.35 21.00 -9.20
N GLN A 58 2.31 20.19 -9.63
CA GLN A 58 2.49 19.84 -11.05
C GLN A 58 1.26 19.15 -11.64
N LEU A 59 0.63 18.23 -10.91
CA LEU A 59 -0.57 17.55 -11.36
C LEU A 59 -1.74 18.52 -11.56
N ARG A 60 -1.93 19.48 -10.62
CA ARG A 60 -2.96 20.52 -10.74
C ARG A 60 -2.70 21.43 -11.93
N ASP A 61 -1.46 21.88 -12.11
CA ASP A 61 -1.06 22.74 -13.23
C ASP A 61 -1.27 22.03 -14.57
N TYR A 62 -0.90 20.74 -14.64
CA TYR A 62 -1.14 19.91 -15.82
C TYR A 62 -2.64 19.82 -16.13
N VAL A 63 -3.46 19.39 -15.17
CA VAL A 63 -4.91 19.26 -15.34
C VAL A 63 -5.54 20.59 -15.74
N GLN A 64 -5.12 21.71 -15.15
CA GLN A 64 -5.61 23.04 -15.50
C GLN A 64 -5.31 23.41 -16.95
N LYS A 65 -4.09 23.16 -17.43
CA LYS A 65 -3.68 23.42 -18.82
C LYS A 65 -4.47 22.56 -19.81
N VAL A 66 -4.45 21.25 -19.61
CA VAL A 66 -5.05 20.32 -20.58
C VAL A 66 -6.57 20.35 -20.61
N THR A 67 -7.22 20.94 -19.60
CA THR A 67 -8.68 21.10 -19.57
C THR A 67 -9.18 22.48 -20.00
N ASN A 68 -8.30 23.47 -20.19
CA ASN A 68 -8.65 24.82 -20.63
C ASN A 68 -8.71 24.90 -22.18
N PRO A 69 -9.88 25.12 -22.80
CA PRO A 69 -10.02 25.15 -24.27
C PRO A 69 -9.21 26.24 -24.98
N LYS A 70 -8.68 27.22 -24.24
CA LYS A 70 -7.85 28.31 -24.78
C LYS A 70 -6.36 28.03 -24.64
N ASP A 71 -5.97 27.00 -23.90
CA ASP A 71 -4.57 26.63 -23.73
C ASP A 71 -4.07 25.87 -24.95
N LYS A 72 -2.80 26.05 -25.31
CA LYS A 72 -2.16 25.34 -26.42
C LYS A 72 -2.06 23.83 -26.17
N ASP A 73 -2.05 23.41 -24.89
CA ASP A 73 -1.93 22.02 -24.47
C ASP A 73 -3.30 21.37 -24.22
N PHE A 74 -4.39 22.01 -24.66
CA PHE A 74 -5.75 21.50 -24.47
C PHE A 74 -5.95 20.10 -25.07
N ILE A 75 -6.50 19.19 -24.26
CA ILE A 75 -6.91 17.84 -24.65
C ILE A 75 -8.45 17.79 -24.72
N PRO A 76 -9.06 17.42 -25.87
CA PRO A 76 -10.50 17.25 -26.00
C PRO A 76 -11.04 16.27 -24.95
N VAL A 77 -12.28 16.50 -24.47
CA VAL A 77 -12.87 15.70 -23.38
C VAL A 77 -12.77 14.19 -23.63
N ARG A 78 -13.03 13.74 -24.86
CA ARG A 78 -12.99 12.32 -25.25
C ARG A 78 -11.60 11.68 -25.14
N ASP A 79 -10.55 12.48 -25.14
CA ASP A 79 -9.15 12.04 -25.16
C ASP A 79 -8.49 12.16 -23.76
N ARG A 80 -9.25 12.59 -22.72
CA ARG A 80 -8.75 12.74 -21.34
C ARG A 80 -8.76 11.41 -20.59
N ILE A 81 -7.94 10.48 -21.05
CA ILE A 81 -7.82 9.14 -20.45
C ILE A 81 -6.61 9.13 -19.51
N ALA A 82 -6.81 8.70 -18.27
CA ALA A 82 -5.74 8.47 -17.30
C ALA A 82 -5.66 6.97 -16.99
N VAL A 83 -4.44 6.43 -17.01
CA VAL A 83 -4.16 5.02 -16.70
C VAL A 83 -3.40 4.97 -15.39
N PHE A 84 -3.89 4.16 -14.46
CA PHE A 84 -3.25 3.92 -13.17
C PHE A 84 -2.91 2.46 -13.08
N ASP A 85 -1.70 2.19 -12.62
CA ASP A 85 -1.35 0.88 -12.10
C ASP A 85 -2.15 0.59 -10.82
N VAL A 86 -2.28 -0.68 -10.44
CA VAL A 86 -3.10 -1.10 -9.29
C VAL A 86 -2.21 -1.41 -8.10
N ASP A 87 -1.40 -2.46 -8.19
CA ASP A 87 -0.47 -2.91 -7.16
C ASP A 87 0.66 -1.91 -6.95
N GLY A 88 0.92 -1.56 -5.69
CA GLY A 88 1.94 -0.56 -5.33
C GLY A 88 1.54 0.88 -5.61
N THR A 89 0.45 1.11 -6.36
CA THR A 89 -0.04 2.44 -6.75
C THR A 89 -1.39 2.78 -6.11
N LEU A 90 -2.45 2.02 -6.42
CA LEU A 90 -3.79 2.23 -5.84
C LEU A 90 -4.02 1.39 -4.59
N VAL A 91 -3.38 0.22 -4.51
CA VAL A 91 -3.41 -0.68 -3.36
C VAL A 91 -1.99 -1.05 -2.96
N CYS A 92 -1.77 -1.34 -1.68
CA CYS A 92 -0.45 -1.80 -1.22
C CYS A 92 -0.11 -3.15 -1.88
N GLU A 93 1.05 -3.25 -2.51
CA GLU A 93 1.53 -4.50 -3.12
C GLU A 93 2.01 -5.50 -2.08
N THR A 94 2.71 -5.02 -1.04
CA THR A 94 3.50 -5.87 -0.14
C THR A 94 3.04 -5.82 1.31
N ALA A 95 1.90 -5.21 1.63
CA ALA A 95 1.43 -5.05 3.01
C ALA A 95 0.23 -5.97 3.30
N PRO A 96 0.36 -7.01 4.16
CA PRO A 96 1.59 -7.47 4.82
C PRO A 96 2.50 -8.32 3.91
N PHE A 97 1.94 -8.88 2.83
CA PHE A 97 2.61 -9.52 1.69
C PHE A 97 1.69 -9.46 0.47
N CYS A 98 2.22 -9.81 -0.71
CA CYS A 98 1.44 -9.86 -1.95
C CYS A 98 0.20 -10.77 -1.80
N PHE A 99 -0.98 -10.23 -2.08
CA PHE A 99 -2.26 -10.92 -1.90
C PHE A 99 -2.34 -12.23 -2.70
N ASP A 100 -1.74 -12.24 -3.89
CA ASP A 100 -1.66 -13.41 -4.77
C ASP A 100 -0.96 -14.61 -4.08
N PHE A 101 0.12 -14.33 -3.34
CA PHE A 101 0.88 -15.36 -2.63
C PHE A 101 0.04 -15.96 -1.51
N LEU A 102 -0.68 -15.11 -0.79
CA LEU A 102 -1.53 -15.53 0.31
C LEU A 102 -2.70 -16.39 -0.18
N MET A 103 -3.27 -16.05 -1.34
CA MET A 103 -4.34 -16.82 -1.97
C MET A 103 -3.85 -18.21 -2.41
N MET A 104 -2.65 -18.31 -2.97
CA MET A 104 -2.04 -19.59 -3.35
C MET A 104 -1.78 -20.48 -2.14
N VAL A 105 -1.16 -19.93 -1.09
CA VAL A 105 -0.90 -20.65 0.17
C VAL A 105 -2.22 -21.12 0.79
N ASP A 106 -3.19 -20.22 0.90
CA ASP A 106 -4.48 -20.51 1.52
C ASP A 106 -5.22 -21.63 0.78
N ARG A 107 -5.29 -21.55 -0.55
CA ARG A 107 -5.95 -22.58 -1.33
C ARG A 107 -5.21 -23.92 -1.25
N ALA A 108 -3.89 -23.91 -1.31
CA ALA A 108 -3.11 -25.15 -1.31
C ALA A 108 -3.09 -25.87 0.04
N LEU A 109 -3.17 -25.14 1.16
CA LEU A 109 -3.01 -25.70 2.52
C LEU A 109 -4.31 -25.76 3.34
N TYR A 110 -5.25 -24.83 3.11
CA TYR A 110 -6.36 -24.57 4.02
C TYR A 110 -7.75 -24.63 3.39
N ASP A 111 -7.86 -24.60 2.05
CA ASP A 111 -9.13 -24.78 1.36
C ASP A 111 -9.50 -26.28 1.31
N SER A 112 -10.44 -26.68 2.18
CA SER A 112 -10.92 -28.06 2.27
C SER A 112 -11.65 -28.56 1.02
N SER A 113 -12.05 -27.66 0.11
CA SER A 113 -12.65 -28.03 -1.18
C SER A 113 -11.61 -28.40 -2.25
N TYR A 114 -10.32 -28.22 -1.96
CA TYR A 114 -9.21 -28.46 -2.87
C TYR A 114 -8.19 -29.41 -2.26
N THR A 115 -7.55 -30.22 -3.10
CA THR A 115 -6.43 -31.09 -2.70
C THR A 115 -5.25 -30.77 -3.61
N ALA A 116 -4.24 -30.10 -3.05
CA ALA A 116 -3.04 -29.74 -3.79
C ALA A 116 -2.20 -30.98 -4.14
N SER A 117 -1.44 -30.90 -5.22
CA SER A 117 -0.39 -31.88 -5.50
C SER A 117 0.69 -31.85 -4.41
N ALA A 118 1.44 -32.93 -4.25
CA ALA A 118 2.51 -32.98 -3.24
C ALA A 118 3.54 -31.84 -3.41
N ARG A 119 3.86 -31.48 -4.66
CA ARG A 119 4.74 -30.36 -4.99
C ARG A 119 4.13 -29.02 -4.57
N ASP A 120 2.89 -28.75 -4.97
CA ASP A 120 2.25 -27.46 -4.71
C ASP A 120 1.99 -27.26 -3.20
N ALA A 121 1.65 -28.34 -2.47
CA ALA A 121 1.55 -28.32 -1.02
C ALA A 121 2.90 -28.06 -0.34
N GLN A 122 4.00 -28.60 -0.87
CA GLN A 122 5.33 -28.32 -0.32
C GLN A 122 5.76 -26.87 -0.61
N ASN A 123 5.58 -26.40 -1.84
CA ASN A 123 5.86 -25.02 -2.22
C ASN A 123 5.06 -24.03 -1.36
N ALA A 124 3.78 -24.30 -1.11
CA ALA A 124 2.95 -23.46 -0.26
C ALA A 124 3.45 -23.41 1.19
N LYS A 125 3.92 -24.53 1.77
CA LYS A 125 4.53 -24.55 3.12
C LYS A 125 5.82 -23.74 3.19
N ASP A 126 6.67 -23.87 2.17
CA ASP A 126 7.92 -23.09 2.10
C ASP A 126 7.61 -21.59 2.00
N VAL A 127 6.68 -21.20 1.13
CA VAL A 127 6.24 -19.81 0.96
C VAL A 127 5.63 -19.26 2.25
N GLU A 128 4.78 -20.02 2.92
CA GLU A 128 4.20 -19.65 4.20
C GLU A 128 5.27 -19.41 5.28
N MET A 129 6.26 -20.30 5.36
CA MET A 129 7.36 -20.18 6.31
C MET A 129 8.21 -18.93 6.04
N ASP A 130 8.49 -18.62 4.78
CA ASP A 130 9.21 -17.40 4.38
C ASP A 130 8.41 -16.13 4.69
N ILE A 131 7.09 -16.15 4.50
CA ILE A 131 6.16 -15.09 4.85
C ILE A 131 6.23 -14.82 6.37
N TYR A 132 6.06 -15.84 7.21
CA TYR A 132 6.15 -15.67 8.66
C TYR A 132 7.54 -15.24 9.14
N ALA A 133 8.60 -15.65 8.44
CA ALA A 133 9.96 -15.24 8.74
C ALA A 133 10.30 -13.83 8.22
N HIS A 134 9.41 -13.19 7.46
CA HIS A 134 9.69 -11.94 6.71
C HIS A 134 10.93 -12.06 5.80
N LYS A 135 11.09 -13.21 5.13
CA LYS A 135 12.24 -13.55 4.26
C LYS A 135 11.79 -13.95 2.85
N VAL A 136 10.88 -13.20 2.23
CA VAL A 136 10.49 -13.45 0.84
C VAL A 136 11.66 -13.17 -0.09
N THR A 137 12.13 -14.21 -0.78
CA THR A 137 13.25 -14.17 -1.73
C THR A 137 12.77 -14.39 -3.15
N ASN A 138 13.67 -14.32 -4.13
CA ASN A 138 13.35 -14.72 -5.51
C ASN A 138 12.94 -16.19 -5.61
N ASP A 139 13.50 -17.08 -4.77
CA ASP A 139 13.10 -18.48 -4.71
C ASP A 139 11.63 -18.61 -4.26
N THR A 140 11.25 -17.87 -3.22
CA THR A 140 9.86 -17.78 -2.75
C THR A 140 8.92 -17.35 -3.89
N ARG A 141 9.32 -16.34 -4.68
CA ARG A 141 8.51 -15.88 -5.83
C ARG A 141 8.40 -16.94 -6.92
N ILE A 142 9.50 -17.65 -7.23
CA ILE A 142 9.51 -18.74 -8.22
C ILE A 142 8.56 -19.86 -7.78
N LYS A 143 8.64 -20.30 -6.51
CA LYS A 143 7.74 -21.35 -5.96
C LYS A 143 6.27 -20.95 -6.04
N THR A 144 5.96 -19.68 -5.78
CA THR A 144 4.60 -19.16 -5.98
C THR A 144 4.21 -19.28 -7.45
N CYS A 145 5.02 -18.75 -8.38
CA CYS A 145 4.73 -18.80 -9.81
C CYS A 145 4.52 -20.23 -10.34
N GLU A 146 5.36 -21.18 -9.93
CA GLU A 146 5.28 -22.58 -10.34
C GLU A 146 3.97 -23.26 -9.90
N SER A 147 3.46 -22.87 -8.73
CA SER A 147 2.28 -23.49 -8.12
C SER A 147 0.98 -22.75 -8.46
N HIS A 148 1.07 -21.46 -8.81
CA HIS A 148 -0.10 -20.60 -8.98
C HIS A 148 -1.06 -21.15 -10.05
N ALA A 149 -0.53 -21.46 -11.24
CA ALA A 149 -1.35 -21.94 -12.34
C ALA A 149 -2.03 -23.28 -12.04
N SER A 150 -1.37 -24.20 -11.33
CA SER A 150 -1.95 -25.51 -11.00
C SER A 150 -2.95 -25.42 -9.86
N VAL A 151 -2.68 -24.61 -8.82
CA VAL A 151 -3.57 -24.42 -7.67
C VAL A 151 -4.94 -23.85 -8.06
N PHE A 152 -4.96 -22.99 -9.07
CA PHE A 152 -6.18 -22.37 -9.59
C PHE A 152 -6.69 -23.02 -10.89
N ALA A 153 -6.11 -24.14 -11.33
CA ALA A 153 -6.51 -24.81 -12.56
C ALA A 153 -7.98 -25.24 -12.50
N GLY A 154 -8.74 -24.92 -13.56
CA GLY A 154 -10.16 -25.25 -13.67
C GLY A 154 -11.10 -24.34 -12.87
N MET A 155 -10.58 -23.32 -12.17
CA MET A 155 -11.42 -22.34 -11.48
C MET A 155 -12.14 -21.43 -12.49
N THR A 156 -13.47 -21.34 -12.38
CA THR A 156 -14.24 -20.38 -13.16
C THR A 156 -14.07 -18.97 -12.60
N LEU A 157 -14.35 -17.95 -13.43
CA LEU A 157 -14.31 -16.56 -12.98
C LEU A 157 -15.25 -16.30 -11.78
N VAL A 158 -16.43 -16.91 -11.78
CA VAL A 158 -17.40 -16.78 -10.69
C VAL A 158 -16.84 -17.37 -9.39
N LEU A 159 -16.27 -18.58 -9.45
CA LEU A 159 -15.68 -19.20 -8.26
C LEU A 159 -14.47 -18.41 -7.75
N CYS A 160 -13.66 -17.84 -8.66
CA CYS A 160 -12.55 -16.96 -8.30
C CYS A 160 -13.04 -15.69 -7.60
N GLN A 161 -14.08 -15.04 -8.12
CA GLN A 161 -14.69 -13.87 -7.50
C GLN A 161 -15.23 -14.19 -6.11
N ASP A 162 -15.94 -15.30 -5.95
CA ASP A 162 -16.50 -15.71 -4.66
C ASP A 162 -15.39 -16.01 -3.65
N LEU A 163 -14.33 -16.70 -4.07
CA LEU A 163 -13.17 -16.99 -3.23
C LEU A 163 -12.49 -15.70 -2.78
N VAL A 164 -12.18 -14.78 -3.71
CA VAL A 164 -11.54 -13.50 -3.39
C VAL A 164 -12.42 -12.67 -2.46
N GLN A 165 -13.74 -12.58 -2.72
CA GLN A 165 -14.66 -11.82 -1.86
C GLN A 165 -14.78 -12.43 -0.46
N HIS A 166 -14.92 -13.75 -0.38
CA HIS A 166 -14.96 -14.44 0.90
C HIS A 166 -13.67 -14.23 1.68
N LYS A 167 -12.50 -14.38 1.03
CA LYS A 167 -11.21 -14.19 1.67
C LYS A 167 -11.00 -12.74 2.07
N MET A 168 -11.25 -11.76 1.23
CA MET A 168 -11.10 -10.33 1.56
C MET A 168 -11.99 -9.88 2.73
N ARG A 169 -13.21 -10.42 2.86
CA ARG A 169 -14.09 -10.12 4.01
C ARG A 169 -13.65 -10.79 5.30
N ASN A 170 -13.10 -12.00 5.19
CA ASN A 170 -12.72 -12.83 6.33
C ASN A 170 -11.20 -12.88 6.53
N PHE A 171 -10.46 -11.93 5.95
CA PHE A 171 -9.00 -11.95 5.88
C PHE A 171 -8.41 -11.60 7.26
N ASN A 172 -8.44 -12.59 8.15
CA ASN A 172 -7.75 -12.59 9.43
C ASN A 172 -6.59 -13.62 9.44
N TYR A 173 -6.31 -14.22 8.28
CA TYR A 173 -5.21 -15.15 8.12
C TYR A 173 -3.89 -14.40 8.27
N PHE A 174 -2.94 -15.02 8.98
CA PHE A 174 -1.63 -14.49 9.38
C PHE A 174 -1.55 -13.52 10.58
N GLN A 175 -2.65 -12.98 11.13
CA GLN A 175 -2.59 -11.97 12.21
C GLN A 175 -1.68 -10.75 11.91
N LEU A 176 -1.37 -10.51 10.64
CA LEU A 176 -0.44 -9.46 10.20
C LEU A 176 -1.11 -8.07 10.13
N THR A 177 -2.39 -7.98 10.49
CA THR A 177 -3.04 -6.75 10.91
C THR A 177 -3.24 -6.81 12.42
N ASN A 178 -2.71 -5.81 13.15
CA ASN A 178 -2.75 -5.68 14.60
C ASN A 178 -4.01 -6.30 15.23
N ARG A 179 -3.79 -7.32 16.07
CA ARG A 179 -4.80 -8.17 16.71
C ARG A 179 -5.79 -7.40 17.61
N ASP A 180 -5.47 -6.15 17.95
CA ASP A 180 -6.22 -5.34 18.93
C ASP A 180 -7.48 -4.65 18.38
N SER A 181 -7.80 -4.81 17.08
CA SER A 181 -8.94 -4.12 16.45
C SER A 181 -10.12 -5.01 16.04
N LEU A 182 -10.05 -6.33 16.27
CA LEU A 182 -11.01 -7.29 15.70
C LEU A 182 -12.09 -7.80 16.67
N ALA A 183 -12.24 -7.19 17.84
CA ALA A 183 -13.35 -7.50 18.74
C ALA A 183 -14.66 -6.76 18.40
N THR A 184 -14.67 -5.90 17.38
CA THR A 184 -15.85 -5.10 17.05
C THR A 184 -16.12 -5.19 15.55
N LEU A 185 -17.36 -5.57 15.20
CA LEU A 185 -17.94 -5.68 13.84
C LEU A 185 -17.97 -7.10 13.24
N ALA A 186 -18.57 -8.02 13.99
CA ALA A 186 -19.66 -8.80 13.38
C ALA A 186 -20.94 -7.98 13.59
N LEU A 187 -21.34 -7.19 12.58
CA LEU A 187 -22.69 -6.67 12.29
C LEU A 187 -22.63 -5.81 11.02
#